data_AF-Q736T2-F1
#
_entry.id   AF-Q736T2-F1
#
_cell.length_a   1.000
_cell.length_b   1.000
_cell.length_c   1.000
_cell.angle_alpha   90.00
_cell.angle_beta   90.00
_cell.angle_gamma   90.00
#
_symmetry.space_group_name_H-M   'P 1'
#
loop_
_entity.id
_entity.type
_entity.pdbx_description
1 polymer ?
#
loop_
_entity_poly.entity_id
_entity_poly.type
_entity_poly.pdbx_seq_one_letter_code
_entity_poly.pdbx_strand_id
1 'polypeptide(L)'
;MKNINSIEDLNAHKDELDNKIVGIEPGSSLMNLTNKAMKEYDIKLKLVQSSEAAMMSELKKAYTKKKPIAVTLWNPHWGFSEFDLKYLKDPKKVYGEKDDIYYSVRKGFEKDHPDIIKYFDKWKMNDEQLGTLMVELNKTKDPEEAARKWIKKNQTLVDEWIKD
;
A
#
# COMPACT_ATOMS: atom_id res chain seq x y z
N MET A 1 -14.92 1.37 -13.05
CA MET A 1 -15.39 0.25 -13.90
C MET A 1 -16.45 -0.54 -13.15
N LYS A 2 -17.66 -0.65 -13.70
CA LYS A 2 -18.77 -1.34 -12.99
C LYS A 2 -18.67 -2.88 -13.08
N ASN A 3 -17.92 -3.42 -14.05
CA ASN A 3 -18.00 -4.84 -14.39
C ASN A 3 -16.82 -5.70 -13.88
N ILE A 4 -15.67 -5.11 -13.54
CA ILE A 4 -14.54 -5.84 -12.95
C ILE A 4 -14.62 -5.72 -11.43
N ASN A 5 -14.98 -6.79 -10.72
CA ASN A 5 -15.20 -6.78 -9.27
C ASN A 5 -14.46 -7.90 -8.52
N SER A 6 -13.99 -8.93 -9.23
CA SER A 6 -13.20 -10.06 -8.72
C SER A 6 -11.91 -10.19 -9.52
N ILE A 7 -10.88 -10.80 -8.94
CA ILE A 7 -9.66 -11.19 -9.67
C ILE A 7 -10.02 -12.12 -10.85
N GLU A 8 -11.06 -12.94 -10.71
CA GLU A 8 -11.55 -13.85 -11.75
C GLU A 8 -12.04 -13.11 -13.01
N ASP A 9 -12.48 -11.87 -12.88
CA ASP A 9 -13.00 -11.07 -14.00
C ASP A 9 -11.87 -10.57 -14.92
N LEU A 10 -10.62 -10.54 -14.44
CA LEU A 10 -9.50 -9.91 -15.16
C LEU A 10 -9.29 -10.49 -16.55
N ASN A 11 -9.41 -11.81 -16.71
CA ASN A 11 -9.20 -12.48 -18.00
C ASN A 11 -10.24 -12.08 -19.05
N ALA A 12 -11.50 -11.91 -18.64
CA ALA A 12 -12.58 -11.48 -19.53
C ALA A 12 -12.39 -10.04 -20.02
N HIS A 13 -11.67 -9.22 -19.27
CA HIS A 13 -11.41 -7.81 -19.56
C HIS A 13 -9.94 -7.52 -19.92
N LYS A 14 -9.16 -8.55 -20.28
CA LYS A 14 -7.72 -8.40 -20.55
C LYS A 14 -7.40 -7.37 -21.63
N ASP A 15 -8.22 -7.27 -22.67
CA ASP A 15 -7.98 -6.34 -23.79
C ASP A 15 -8.29 -4.89 -23.38
N GLU A 16 -9.28 -4.68 -22.51
CA GLU A 16 -9.56 -3.38 -21.91
C GLU A 16 -8.42 -2.91 -20.99
N LEU A 17 -7.71 -3.85 -20.38
CA LEU A 17 -6.58 -3.64 -19.46
C LEU A 17 -5.22 -3.63 -20.16
N ASP A 18 -5.18 -3.47 -21.49
CA ASP A 18 -3.95 -3.53 -22.30
C ASP A 18 -3.12 -4.80 -22.04
N ASN A 19 -3.78 -5.91 -21.70
CA ASN A 19 -3.21 -7.21 -21.33
C ASN A 19 -2.16 -7.13 -20.19
N LYS A 20 -2.28 -6.15 -19.27
CA LYS A 20 -1.30 -5.93 -18.20
C LYS A 20 -1.90 -5.61 -16.83
N ILE A 21 -1.17 -5.98 -15.80
CA ILE A 21 -1.29 -5.46 -14.43
C ILE A 21 -0.02 -4.65 -14.15
N VAL A 22 -0.16 -3.38 -13.77
CA VAL A 22 1.00 -2.52 -13.48
C VAL A 22 1.44 -2.75 -12.04
N GLY A 23 2.61 -3.36 -11.88
CA GLY A 23 3.20 -3.69 -10.60
C GLY A 23 4.17 -2.63 -10.09
N ILE A 24 4.76 -2.89 -8.92
CA ILE A 24 5.78 -2.05 -8.27
C ILE A 24 7.18 -2.69 -8.40
N GLU A 25 8.07 -2.43 -7.44
CA GLU A 25 9.45 -2.92 -7.43
C GLU A 25 9.50 -4.46 -7.48
N PRO A 26 10.35 -5.03 -8.35
CA PRO A 26 10.55 -6.47 -8.40
C PRO A 26 11.12 -6.98 -7.07
N GLY A 27 10.65 -8.16 -6.65
CA GLY A 27 11.08 -8.81 -5.40
C GLY A 27 10.32 -8.38 -4.15
N SER A 28 9.46 -7.35 -4.23
CA SER A 28 8.54 -7.00 -3.13
C SER A 28 7.58 -8.15 -2.81
N SER A 29 7.20 -8.28 -1.53
CA SER A 29 6.24 -9.31 -1.08
C SER A 29 4.92 -9.23 -1.84
N LEU A 30 4.44 -8.01 -2.13
CA LEU A 30 3.22 -7.80 -2.90
C LEU A 30 3.34 -8.35 -4.32
N MET A 31 4.45 -8.12 -5.02
CA MET A 31 4.68 -8.68 -6.35
C MET A 31 4.75 -10.21 -6.34
N ASN A 32 5.30 -10.80 -5.28
CA ASN A 32 5.31 -12.26 -5.11
C ASN A 32 3.89 -12.82 -4.91
N LEU A 33 3.08 -12.16 -4.07
CA LEU A 33 1.66 -12.51 -3.87
C LEU A 33 0.86 -12.33 -5.16
N THR A 34 1.10 -11.27 -5.93
CA THR A 34 0.44 -11.08 -7.23
C THR A 34 0.81 -12.16 -8.23
N ASN A 35 2.08 -12.55 -8.33
CA ASN A 35 2.49 -13.68 -9.16
C ASN A 35 1.81 -15.00 -8.71
N LYS A 36 1.67 -15.22 -7.41
CA LYS A 36 0.95 -16.37 -6.85
C LYS A 36 -0.54 -16.31 -7.23
N ALA A 37 -1.19 -15.17 -7.04
CA ALA A 37 -2.60 -14.97 -7.41
C ALA A 37 -2.81 -15.21 -8.91
N MET A 38 -1.95 -14.68 -9.76
CA MET A 38 -2.03 -14.92 -11.19
C MET A 38 -1.96 -16.40 -11.56
N LYS A 39 -1.13 -17.20 -10.87
CA LYS A 39 -1.07 -18.66 -11.06
C LYS A 39 -2.34 -19.34 -10.56
N GLU A 40 -2.80 -19.00 -9.37
CA GLU A 40 -3.96 -19.66 -8.75
C GLU A 40 -5.27 -19.35 -9.48
N TYR A 41 -5.42 -18.15 -10.03
CA TYR A 41 -6.60 -17.74 -10.81
C TYR A 41 -6.43 -17.95 -12.33
N ASP A 42 -5.32 -18.54 -12.78
CA ASP A 42 -4.98 -18.73 -14.20
C ASP A 42 -5.08 -17.41 -15.02
N ILE A 43 -4.59 -16.31 -14.44
CA ILE A 43 -4.60 -14.99 -15.06
C ILE A 43 -3.62 -14.94 -16.24
N LYS A 44 -4.12 -14.49 -17.40
CA LYS A 44 -3.37 -14.42 -18.67
C LYS A 44 -2.73 -13.07 -18.94
N LEU A 45 -3.07 -12.04 -18.17
CA LEU A 45 -2.43 -10.73 -18.24
C LEU A 45 -0.96 -10.85 -17.85
N LYS A 46 -0.14 -9.86 -18.23
CA LYS A 46 1.27 -9.77 -17.80
C LYS A 46 1.40 -8.86 -16.58
N LEU A 47 2.11 -9.31 -15.55
CA LEU A 47 2.53 -8.42 -14.47
C LEU A 47 3.76 -7.63 -14.91
N VAL A 48 3.59 -6.32 -15.08
CA VAL A 48 4.68 -5.41 -15.47
C VAL A 48 5.39 -4.94 -14.22
N GLN A 49 6.67 -5.25 -14.10
CA GLN A 49 7.52 -4.77 -13.01
C GLN A 49 7.86 -3.28 -13.22
N SER A 50 7.77 -2.47 -12.17
CA SER A 50 8.10 -1.04 -12.26
C SER A 50 8.60 -0.50 -10.90
N SER A 51 8.10 0.65 -10.45
CA SER A 51 8.27 1.21 -9.12
C SER A 51 6.93 1.76 -8.63
N GLU A 52 6.79 2.01 -7.33
CA GLU A 52 5.59 2.67 -6.79
C GLU A 52 5.29 3.98 -7.54
N ALA A 53 6.31 4.82 -7.74
CA ALA A 53 6.17 6.09 -8.43
C ALA A 53 5.72 5.93 -9.90
N ALA A 54 6.26 4.94 -10.61
CA ALA A 54 5.88 4.68 -11.99
C ALA A 54 4.46 4.12 -12.10
N MET A 55 4.09 3.18 -11.21
CA MET A 55 2.76 2.62 -11.12
C MET A 55 1.71 3.70 -10.83
N MET A 56 1.98 4.60 -9.87
CA MET A 56 1.08 5.72 -9.55
C MET A 56 0.95 6.74 -10.69
N SER A 57 2.01 6.96 -11.47
CA SER A 57 1.95 7.82 -12.66
C SER A 57 1.04 7.22 -13.75
N GLU A 58 1.16 5.92 -14.01
CA GLU A 58 0.28 5.22 -14.96
C GLU A 58 -1.17 5.16 -14.46
N LEU A 59 -1.38 4.94 -13.16
CA LEU A 59 -2.70 5.02 -12.52
C LEU A 59 -3.33 6.40 -12.72
N LYS A 60 -2.60 7.48 -12.40
CA LYS A 60 -3.08 8.86 -12.56
C LYS A 60 -3.45 9.16 -14.01
N LYS A 61 -2.60 8.79 -14.96
CA LYS A 61 -2.83 8.96 -16.40
C LYS A 61 -4.06 8.20 -16.87
N ALA A 62 -4.25 6.94 -16.45
CA ALA A 62 -5.44 6.15 -16.78
C ALA A 62 -6.70 6.76 -16.17
N TYR A 63 -6.63 7.17 -14.90
CA TYR A 63 -7.72 7.80 -14.17
C TYR A 63 -8.20 9.10 -14.84
N THR A 64 -7.29 10.02 -15.16
CA THR A 64 -7.61 11.27 -15.88
C THR A 64 -8.24 11.00 -17.24
N LYS A 65 -7.78 9.97 -17.94
CA LYS A 65 -8.32 9.57 -19.26
C LYS A 65 -9.56 8.68 -19.16
N LYS A 66 -10.05 8.39 -17.96
CA LYS A 66 -11.16 7.45 -17.70
C LYS A 66 -10.97 6.10 -18.37
N LYS A 67 -9.71 5.63 -18.44
CA LYS A 67 -9.36 4.33 -19.01
C LYS A 67 -9.27 3.25 -17.93
N PRO A 68 -9.67 2.00 -18.23
CA PRO A 68 -9.39 0.84 -17.39
C PRO A 68 -7.90 0.71 -17.05
N ILE A 69 -7.61 0.36 -15.80
CA ILE A 69 -6.26 -0.05 -15.36
C ILE A 69 -6.38 -1.01 -14.17
N ALA A 70 -5.50 -2.00 -14.12
CA ALA A 70 -5.28 -2.86 -12.96
C ALA A 70 -3.86 -2.62 -12.45
N VAL A 71 -3.72 -2.38 -11.15
CA VAL A 71 -2.43 -2.10 -10.51
C VAL A 71 -2.28 -2.93 -9.23
N THR A 72 -1.06 -3.18 -8.79
CA THR A 72 -0.81 -3.68 -7.42
C THR A 72 -0.80 -2.49 -6.45
N LEU A 73 -1.64 -2.53 -5.42
CA LEU A 73 -1.74 -1.48 -4.40
C LEU A 73 -2.07 -2.10 -3.03
N TRP A 74 -1.87 -1.34 -1.95
CA TRP A 74 -2.08 -1.78 -0.57
C TRP A 74 -2.74 -0.69 0.27
N ASN A 75 -3.23 -1.05 1.46
CA ASN A 75 -3.74 -0.14 2.46
C ASN A 75 -2.90 -0.22 3.75
N PRO A 76 -2.71 0.90 4.46
CA PRO A 76 -3.04 2.26 4.04
C PRO A 76 -2.09 2.79 2.94
N HIS A 77 -2.61 3.60 2.02
CA HIS A 77 -1.84 4.25 0.95
C HIS A 77 -2.53 5.53 0.48
N TRP A 78 -1.75 6.59 0.21
CA TRP A 78 -2.28 7.91 -0.18
C TRP A 78 -3.11 7.89 -1.47
N GLY A 79 -2.85 6.93 -2.36
CA GLY A 79 -3.59 6.75 -3.61
C GLY A 79 -5.10 6.57 -3.42
N PHE A 80 -5.55 5.94 -2.32
CA PHE A 80 -6.97 5.78 -2.02
C PHE A 80 -7.65 7.09 -1.58
N SER A 81 -6.89 8.10 -1.16
CA SER A 81 -7.41 9.43 -0.86
C SER A 81 -7.47 10.34 -2.09
N GLU A 82 -6.59 10.14 -3.08
CA GLU A 82 -6.55 10.94 -4.32
C GLU A 82 -7.47 10.38 -5.41
N PHE A 83 -7.68 9.07 -5.45
CA PHE A 83 -8.41 8.39 -6.52
C PHE A 83 -9.56 7.54 -5.96
N ASP A 84 -10.69 7.50 -6.69
CA ASP A 84 -11.79 6.56 -6.42
C ASP A 84 -11.40 5.15 -6.89
N LEU A 85 -10.73 4.41 -6.00
CA LEU A 85 -10.21 3.07 -6.24
C LEU A 85 -11.03 2.03 -5.47
N LYS A 86 -11.00 0.80 -5.96
CA LYS A 86 -11.57 -0.35 -5.27
C LYS A 86 -10.62 -1.54 -5.37
N TYR A 87 -10.62 -2.38 -4.34
CA TYR A 87 -10.01 -3.70 -4.43
C TYR A 87 -10.90 -4.63 -5.26
N LEU A 88 -10.26 -5.52 -6.02
CA LEU A 88 -10.92 -6.69 -6.57
C LEU A 88 -11.08 -7.73 -5.47
N LYS A 89 -12.22 -8.42 -5.44
CA LYS A 89 -12.43 -9.54 -4.54
C LYS A 89 -11.40 -10.64 -4.83
N ASP A 90 -10.89 -11.24 -3.77
CA ASP A 90 -9.97 -12.38 -3.79
C ASP A 90 -10.65 -13.60 -3.12
N PRO A 91 -11.55 -14.33 -3.82
CA PRO A 91 -12.26 -15.49 -3.24
C PRO A 91 -11.36 -16.60 -2.66
N LYS A 92 -10.17 -16.80 -3.23
CA LYS A 92 -9.16 -17.78 -2.79
C LYS A 92 -8.26 -17.26 -1.67
N LYS A 93 -8.39 -15.98 -1.28
CA LYS A 93 -7.61 -15.32 -0.22
C LYS A 93 -6.09 -15.47 -0.42
N VAL A 94 -5.63 -15.38 -1.67
CA VAL A 94 -4.20 -15.49 -2.01
C VAL A 94 -3.39 -14.37 -1.36
N TYR A 95 -3.96 -13.17 -1.26
CA TYR A 95 -3.35 -12.02 -0.59
C TYR A 95 -3.51 -12.04 0.94
N GLY A 96 -4.19 -13.04 1.49
CA GLY A 96 -4.46 -13.16 2.93
C GLY A 96 -5.74 -12.45 3.37
N GLU A 97 -5.91 -12.34 4.69
CA GLU A 97 -6.94 -11.52 5.30
C GLU A 97 -6.35 -10.17 5.73
N LYS A 98 -7.04 -9.43 6.60
CA LYS A 98 -6.46 -8.22 7.20
C LYS A 98 -5.18 -8.60 7.94
N ASP A 99 -4.14 -7.81 7.71
CA ASP A 99 -2.84 -7.95 8.34
C ASP A 99 -2.51 -6.66 9.11
N ASP A 100 -1.60 -6.76 10.04
CA ASP A 100 -1.11 -5.64 10.84
C ASP A 100 0.32 -5.26 10.41
N ILE A 101 0.69 -4.00 10.62
CA ILE A 101 2.06 -3.53 10.40
C ILE A 101 2.84 -3.68 11.69
N TYR A 102 3.87 -4.53 11.67
CA TYR A 102 4.75 -4.76 12.81
C TYR A 102 6.10 -4.08 12.61
N TYR A 103 6.69 -3.59 13.70
CA TYR A 103 8.10 -3.24 13.73
C TYR A 103 8.94 -4.50 13.99
N SER A 104 10.23 -4.46 13.64
CA SER A 104 11.16 -5.54 13.95
C SER A 104 12.53 -4.97 14.27
N VAL A 105 13.20 -5.56 15.25
CA VAL A 105 14.54 -5.15 15.69
C VAL A 105 15.52 -6.32 15.62
N ARG A 106 16.82 -6.01 15.58
CA ARG A 106 17.86 -7.05 15.65
C ARG A 106 17.83 -7.77 17.00
N LYS A 107 18.32 -9.01 17.03
CA LYS A 107 18.53 -9.74 18.29
C LYS A 107 19.43 -8.91 19.24
N GLY A 108 19.05 -8.86 20.52
CA GLY A 108 19.74 -8.10 21.56
C GLY A 108 19.42 -6.61 21.62
N PHE A 109 18.69 -6.05 20.64
CA PHE A 109 18.39 -4.61 20.60
C PHE A 109 17.64 -4.12 21.85
N GLU A 110 16.71 -4.93 22.37
CA GLU A 110 15.99 -4.62 23.61
C GLU A 110 16.89 -4.47 24.83
N LYS A 111 17.96 -5.25 24.92
CA LYS A 111 18.94 -5.13 26.01
C LYS A 111 19.78 -3.87 25.87
N ASP A 112 20.11 -3.51 24.65
CA ASP A 112 20.95 -2.35 24.34
C ASP A 112 20.17 -1.02 24.45
N HIS A 113 18.87 -1.05 24.11
CA HIS A 113 18.01 0.14 24.02
C HIS A 113 16.60 -0.11 24.58
N PRO A 114 16.46 -0.41 25.89
CA PRO A 114 15.18 -0.73 26.49
C PRO A 114 14.17 0.43 26.42
N ASP A 115 14.64 1.68 26.45
CA ASP A 115 13.75 2.85 26.38
C ASP A 115 13.13 3.04 24.99
N ILE A 116 13.85 2.67 23.92
CA ILE A 116 13.32 2.73 22.56
C ILE A 116 12.24 1.65 22.36
N ILE A 117 12.45 0.46 22.93
CA ILE A 117 11.46 -0.62 22.88
C ILE A 117 10.14 -0.19 23.51
N LYS A 118 10.16 0.51 24.65
CA LYS A 118 8.93 1.06 25.26
C LYS A 118 8.15 1.94 24.28
N TYR A 119 8.83 2.77 23.49
CA TYR A 119 8.17 3.61 22.49
C TYR A 119 7.61 2.80 21.33
N PHE A 120 8.35 1.80 20.84
CA PHE A 120 7.89 0.93 19.77
C PHE A 120 6.71 0.04 20.20
N ASP A 121 6.69 -0.43 21.44
CA ASP A 121 5.58 -1.23 22.01
C ASP A 121 4.31 -0.39 22.20
N LYS A 122 4.45 0.90 22.49
CA LYS A 122 3.32 1.85 22.56
C LYS A 122 2.89 2.35 21.18
N TRP A 123 3.73 2.25 20.15
CA TRP A 123 3.42 2.77 18.83
C TRP A 123 2.26 2.00 18.19
N LYS A 124 1.18 2.74 17.91
CA LYS A 124 0.03 2.22 17.18
C LYS A 124 -0.61 3.32 16.37
N MET A 125 -0.96 2.99 15.13
CA MET A 125 -1.69 3.86 14.22
C MET A 125 -2.80 3.07 13.53
N ASN A 126 -3.95 3.69 13.34
CA ASN A 126 -4.98 3.17 12.45
C ASN A 126 -4.77 3.63 11.00
N ASP A 127 -5.55 3.08 10.06
CA ASP A 127 -5.45 3.39 8.63
C ASP A 127 -5.60 4.89 8.32
N GLU A 128 -6.47 5.60 9.04
CA GLU A 128 -6.70 7.03 8.84
C GLU A 128 -5.49 7.86 9.29
N GLN A 129 -4.98 7.58 10.49
CA GLN A 129 -3.81 8.25 11.05
C GLN A 129 -2.59 8.03 10.15
N LEU A 130 -2.34 6.80 9.72
CA LEU A 130 -1.20 6.48 8.85
C LEU A 130 -1.40 7.06 7.44
N GLY A 131 -2.63 7.04 6.91
CA GLY A 131 -2.99 7.67 5.64
C GLY A 131 -2.74 9.19 5.64
N THR A 132 -3.11 9.90 6.71
CA THR A 132 -2.87 11.36 6.80
C THR A 132 -1.38 11.70 6.88
N LEU A 133 -0.56 10.85 7.52
CA LEU A 133 0.90 10.99 7.51
C LEU A 133 1.46 10.82 6.10
N MET A 134 1.04 9.78 5.39
CA MET A 134 1.44 9.53 3.99
C MET A 134 1.05 10.69 3.07
N VAL A 135 -0.12 11.31 3.27
CA VAL A 135 -0.54 12.49 2.50
C VAL A 135 0.36 13.71 2.77
N GLU A 136 0.79 13.94 4.00
CA GLU A 136 1.75 15.02 4.29
C GLU A 136 3.13 14.71 3.68
N LEU A 137 3.60 13.46 3.77
CA LEU A 137 4.85 13.02 3.14
C LEU A 137 4.84 13.23 1.62
N ASN A 138 3.72 12.99 0.95
CA ASN A 138 3.61 13.18 -0.51
C ASN A 138 3.60 14.65 -0.96
N LYS A 139 3.43 15.62 -0.04
CA LYS A 139 3.39 17.05 -0.37
C LYS A 139 4.76 17.72 -0.43
N THR A 140 5.80 17.08 0.10
CA THR A 140 7.14 17.65 0.21
C THR A 140 8.19 16.62 -0.21
N LYS A 141 9.37 17.11 -0.60
CA LYS A 141 10.54 16.27 -0.85
C LYS A 141 11.36 16.01 0.42
N ASP A 142 11.00 16.67 1.53
CA ASP A 142 11.64 16.50 2.83
C ASP A 142 10.72 15.70 3.77
N PRO A 143 10.96 14.38 3.93
CA PRO A 143 10.16 13.54 4.81
C PRO A 143 10.20 13.98 6.27
N GLU A 144 11.30 14.59 6.73
CA GLU A 144 11.45 15.03 8.11
C GLU A 144 10.56 16.25 8.38
N GLU A 145 10.54 17.21 7.46
CA GLU A 145 9.65 18.37 7.53
C GLU A 145 8.18 17.92 7.59
N ALA A 146 7.77 16.99 6.71
CA ALA A 146 6.42 16.42 6.70
C ALA A 146 6.07 15.73 8.01
N ALA A 147 6.97 14.88 8.53
CA ALA A 147 6.76 14.18 9.80
C ALA A 147 6.60 15.18 10.95
N ARG A 148 7.46 16.21 11.05
CA ARG A 148 7.35 17.26 12.08
C ARG A 148 6.03 18.02 11.99
N LYS A 149 5.59 18.35 10.79
CA LYS A 149 4.30 19.03 10.57
C LYS A 149 3.12 18.16 10.95
N TRP A 150 3.18 16.87 10.63
CA TRP A 150 2.13 15.91 11.00
C TRP A 150 2.10 15.71 12.52
N ILE A 151 3.25 15.55 13.18
CA ILE A 151 3.37 15.44 14.65
C ILE A 151 2.73 16.64 15.33
N LYS A 152 3.03 17.87 14.89
CA LYS A 152 2.42 19.09 15.46
C LYS A 152 0.89 19.09 15.43
N LYS A 153 0.28 18.44 14.44
CA LYS A 153 -1.18 18.30 14.30
C LYS A 153 -1.76 17.10 15.05
N ASN A 154 -0.92 16.12 15.40
CA ASN A 154 -1.30 14.86 16.01
C ASN A 154 -0.59 14.63 17.36
N GLN A 155 -0.25 15.72 18.07
CA GLN A 155 0.59 15.66 19.26
C GLN A 155 0.01 14.75 20.34
N THR A 156 -1.31 14.74 20.53
CA THR A 156 -1.98 13.85 21.48
C THR A 156 -1.68 12.38 21.21
N LEU A 157 -1.75 11.95 19.95
CA LEU A 157 -1.45 10.56 19.56
C LEU A 157 0.04 10.24 19.75
N VAL A 158 0.91 11.17 19.35
CA VAL A 158 2.37 10.98 19.49
C VAL A 158 2.77 10.91 20.96
N ASP A 159 2.11 11.69 21.81
CA ASP A 159 2.31 11.69 23.25
C ASP A 159 1.98 10.33 23.88
N GLU A 160 1.01 9.57 23.35
CA GLU A 160 0.71 8.20 23.80
C GLU A 160 1.88 7.24 23.53
N TRP A 161 2.73 7.52 22.55
CA TRP A 161 3.89 6.68 22.23
C TRP A 161 5.09 6.98 23.12
N ILE A 162 5.28 8.23 23.52
CA ILE A 162 6.53 8.72 24.14
C ILE A 162 6.42 9.08 25.62
N LYS A 163 5.22 9.33 26.14
CA LYS A 163 5.02 9.64 27.57
C LYS A 163 4.83 8.37 28.37
N ASP A 164 5.35 8.38 29.59
CA ASP A 164 5.25 7.26 30.55
C ASP A 164 3.83 7.09 31.09
#